data_AF-D6BIS6-F1
#
_entry.id   AF-D6BIS6-F1
#
_cell.length_a   1.000
_cell.length_b   1.000
_cell.length_c   1.000
_cell.angle_alpha   90.00
_cell.angle_beta   90.00
_cell.angle_gamma   90.00
#
_symmetry.space_group_name_H-M   'P 1'
#
loop_
_entity.id
_entity.type
_entity.pdbx_description
1 polymer ?
#
loop_
_entity_poly.entity_id
_entity_poly.type
_entity_poly.pdbx_seq_one_letter_code
_entity_poly.pdbx_strand_id
1 'polypeptide(L)'
;MAHYRLSMKNGKAGGAVANFQYNMGIGKYSYKENEIITSFHNIPEWAELPADFWEKYSLEDRANSSYKKIELSLQDELSLEENLKILNEFIEKNIGKDFYYSVVIHDKESNEKGIQNTHAHIMICKRKEDGIKRTPEQFFKRYSSKHPETGGALTDNKYWKNKQTLLNMRENWEQIINNYFEKNNIKKRVSCQSLKTQREEALKNNEFEKAEMLNRPAQNIEGYILKKDEKDLTDKEKEKIEEYNDIKDYRSLKELVYSLELQRAEYELAELEKENVVKEKELKNGNIFAEIFDNAQNLFMMSIEKKSLEEKLSNDEFLRKSAIRELNKEYGEIELKIDVLSKDKNSKF
;
A
#
# COMPACT_ATOMS: atom_id res chain seq x y z
N MET A 1 -3.56 1.35 -5.88
CA MET A 1 -3.61 1.04 -4.42
C MET A 1 -2.76 2.06 -3.65
N ALA A 2 -2.81 2.08 -2.32
CA ALA A 2 -1.86 2.88 -1.51
C ALA A 2 -0.54 2.12 -1.31
N HIS A 3 0.55 2.83 -1.01
CA HIS A 3 1.88 2.22 -0.88
C HIS A 3 2.16 1.75 0.57
N TYR A 4 2.65 0.51 0.68
CA TYR A 4 3.07 -0.09 1.94
C TYR A 4 4.57 -0.35 1.98
N ARG A 5 5.24 0.13 3.03
CA ARG A 5 6.62 -0.27 3.34
C ARG A 5 6.88 -0.24 4.83
N LEU A 6 7.42 -1.35 5.34
CA LEU A 6 8.08 -1.44 6.64
C LEU A 6 9.24 -2.42 6.56
N SER A 7 10.45 -1.93 6.88
CA SER A 7 11.65 -2.74 6.98
C SER A 7 12.30 -2.57 8.35
N MET A 8 12.83 -3.66 8.91
CA MET A 8 13.63 -3.63 10.13
C MET A 8 14.99 -4.25 9.87
N LYS A 9 16.05 -3.55 10.25
CA LYS A 9 17.45 -3.95 10.10
C LYS A 9 18.16 -3.86 11.46
N ASN A 10 19.32 -4.49 11.56
CA ASN A 10 20.23 -4.28 12.70
C ASN A 10 21.29 -3.25 12.30
N GLY A 11 21.45 -2.18 13.08
CA GLY A 11 22.60 -1.27 12.98
C GLY A 11 23.66 -1.62 14.02
N LYS A 12 24.93 -1.44 13.70
CA LYS A 12 26.06 -1.75 14.60
C LYS A 12 26.37 -0.57 15.52
N ALA A 13 26.81 -0.84 16.76
CA ALA A 13 27.14 0.21 17.73
C ALA A 13 28.13 1.25 17.22
N GLY A 14 29.23 0.84 16.58
CA GLY A 14 30.21 1.76 15.99
C GLY A 14 29.67 2.64 14.85
N GLY A 15 28.50 2.29 14.28
CA GLY A 15 27.83 3.09 13.25
C GLY A 15 26.65 3.91 13.77
N ALA A 16 26.33 3.85 15.07
CA ALA A 16 25.12 4.48 15.61
C ALA A 16 25.14 6.01 15.46
N VAL A 17 26.26 6.66 15.83
CA VAL A 17 26.43 8.12 15.70
C VAL A 17 26.28 8.55 14.24
N ALA A 18 26.97 7.89 13.31
CA ALA A 18 26.90 8.24 11.90
C ALA A 18 25.48 8.06 11.32
N ASN A 19 24.76 7.01 11.72
CA ASN A 19 23.37 6.82 11.29
C ASN A 19 22.41 7.84 11.92
N PHE A 20 22.60 8.17 13.20
CA PHE A 20 21.80 9.20 13.87
C PHE A 20 22.02 10.57 13.22
N GLN A 21 23.28 10.97 13.00
CA GLN A 21 23.62 12.21 12.31
C GLN A 21 23.10 12.23 10.87
N TYR A 22 23.16 11.11 10.14
CA TYR A 22 22.60 11.00 8.80
C TYR A 22 21.08 11.21 8.80
N ASN A 23 20.36 10.59 9.74
CA ASN A 23 18.91 10.77 9.85
C ASN A 23 18.57 12.21 10.27
N MET A 24 19.34 12.81 11.19
CA MET A 24 19.09 14.17 11.67
C MET A 24 19.68 15.28 10.79
N GLY A 25 20.34 14.96 9.67
CA GLY A 25 20.96 15.95 8.81
C GLY A 25 22.08 16.75 9.50
N ILE A 26 22.83 16.14 10.43
CA ILE A 26 23.84 16.85 11.25
C ILE A 26 25.23 16.70 10.63
N GLY A 27 26.03 17.78 10.72
CA GLY A 27 27.43 17.77 10.32
C GLY A 27 27.60 17.61 8.81
N LYS A 28 28.34 16.58 8.37
CA LYS A 28 28.55 16.30 6.94
C LYS A 28 27.26 15.93 6.17
N TYR A 29 26.15 15.76 6.89
CA TYR A 29 24.84 15.42 6.34
C TYR A 29 23.86 16.61 6.31
N SER A 30 24.35 17.84 6.51
CA SER A 30 23.53 19.07 6.50
C SER A 30 22.70 19.28 5.24
N TYR A 31 23.12 18.70 4.11
CA TYR A 31 22.33 18.69 2.88
C TYR A 31 20.95 18.00 3.01
N LYS A 32 20.69 17.28 4.11
CA LYS A 32 19.43 16.60 4.41
C LYS A 32 18.54 17.37 5.38
N GLU A 33 19.00 18.48 5.92
CA GLU A 33 18.24 19.27 6.90
C GLU A 33 16.87 19.69 6.35
N ASN A 34 16.82 20.09 5.08
CA ASN A 34 15.60 20.46 4.38
C ASN A 34 14.65 19.27 4.08
N GLU A 35 15.10 18.03 4.25
CA GLU A 35 14.25 16.85 4.12
C GLU A 35 13.52 16.56 5.44
N ILE A 36 13.87 17.19 6.57
CA ILE A 36 13.34 16.84 7.89
C ILE A 36 12.05 17.61 8.16
N ILE A 37 10.93 16.89 8.30
CA ILE A 37 9.69 17.50 8.76
C ILE A 37 9.73 17.69 10.28
N THR A 38 10.04 16.62 11.01
CA THR A 38 10.05 16.62 12.47
C THR A 38 10.84 15.43 13.03
N SER A 39 11.20 15.54 14.30
CA SER A 39 11.89 14.48 15.05
C SER A 39 11.44 14.47 16.50
N PHE A 40 11.49 13.30 17.13
CA PHE A 40 11.19 13.12 18.55
C PHE A 40 11.87 11.86 19.07
N HIS A 41 11.85 11.67 20.40
CA HIS A 41 12.65 10.63 21.02
C HIS A 41 12.10 10.19 22.38
N ASN A 42 12.52 9.00 22.80
CA ASN A 42 12.47 8.54 24.18
C ASN A 42 13.90 8.16 24.57
N ILE A 43 14.53 8.94 25.45
CA ILE A 43 15.92 8.76 25.88
C ILE A 43 15.99 8.67 27.40
N PRO A 44 17.01 8.01 27.97
CA PRO A 44 17.13 7.88 29.42
C PRO A 44 17.39 9.24 30.09
N GLU A 45 16.98 9.38 31.35
CA GLU A 45 17.10 10.64 32.14
C GLU A 45 18.53 11.21 32.20
N TRP A 46 19.55 10.36 32.05
CA TRP A 46 20.95 10.80 32.08
C TRP A 46 21.43 11.45 30.78
N ALA A 47 20.67 11.33 29.68
CA ALA A 47 20.99 11.96 28.41
C ALA A 47 20.19 13.25 28.26
N GLU A 48 20.88 14.38 28.06
CA GLU A 48 20.23 15.67 27.81
C GLU A 48 19.66 15.70 26.39
N LEU A 49 20.45 15.24 25.40
CA LEU A 49 20.06 15.18 24.00
C LEU A 49 20.14 13.75 23.44
N PRO A 50 19.37 13.41 22.39
CA PRO A 50 19.48 12.13 21.72
C PRO A 50 20.87 11.88 21.11
N ALA A 51 21.58 12.95 20.72
CA ALA A 51 22.95 12.86 20.24
C ALA A 51 23.87 12.25 21.32
N ASP A 52 23.79 12.74 22.56
CA ASP A 52 24.57 12.26 23.70
C ASP A 52 24.29 10.79 23.97
N PHE A 53 23.02 10.40 23.88
CA PHE A 53 22.60 9.00 24.04
C PHE A 53 23.26 8.08 23.01
N TRP A 54 23.20 8.45 21.71
CA TRP A 54 23.77 7.61 20.65
C TRP A 54 25.31 7.64 20.62
N GLU A 55 25.93 8.74 21.05
CA GLU A 55 27.37 8.81 21.27
C GLU A 55 27.81 7.87 22.39
N LYS A 56 27.17 7.96 23.56
CA LYS A 56 27.43 7.05 24.67
C LYS A 56 27.13 5.59 24.32
N TYR A 57 26.05 5.31 23.57
CA TYR A 57 25.76 3.97 23.05
C TYR A 57 26.90 3.43 22.18
N SER A 58 27.46 4.28 21.32
CA SER A 58 28.54 3.90 20.40
C SER A 58 29.86 3.63 21.12
N LEU A 59 30.16 4.43 22.16
CA LEU A 59 31.40 4.35 22.93
C LEU A 59 31.38 3.21 23.97
N GLU A 60 30.28 3.06 24.71
CA GLU A 60 30.23 2.25 25.94
C GLU A 60 29.59 0.86 25.73
N ASP A 61 28.71 0.69 24.74
CA ASP A 61 28.15 -0.64 24.48
C ASP A 61 29.21 -1.54 23.81
N ARG A 62 28.95 -2.85 23.83
CA ARG A 62 29.90 -3.82 23.27
C ARG A 62 30.10 -3.56 21.77
N ALA A 63 31.31 -3.73 21.27
CA ALA A 63 31.64 -3.58 19.85
C ALA A 63 30.70 -4.37 18.91
N ASN A 64 30.24 -5.56 19.34
CA ASN A 64 29.31 -6.42 18.59
C ASN A 64 27.82 -6.18 18.91
N SER A 65 27.50 -5.17 19.73
CA SER A 65 26.13 -4.76 20.01
C SER A 65 25.47 -4.19 18.75
N SER A 66 24.15 -4.25 18.76
CA SER A 66 23.35 -3.71 17.66
C SER A 66 22.06 -3.10 18.16
N TYR A 67 21.65 -2.02 17.53
CA TYR A 67 20.34 -1.40 17.69
C TYR A 67 19.42 -1.85 16.54
N LYS A 68 18.12 -1.63 16.66
CA LYS A 68 17.18 -1.84 15.54
C LYS A 68 17.00 -0.54 14.77
N LYS A 69 17.01 -0.64 13.45
CA LYS A 69 16.60 0.43 12.54
C LYS A 69 15.30 0.02 11.87
N ILE A 70 14.23 0.77 12.07
CA ILE A 70 12.99 0.63 11.30
C ILE A 70 12.93 1.77 10.29
N GLU A 71 12.59 1.44 9.05
CA GLU A 71 12.26 2.40 7.99
C GLU A 71 10.85 2.05 7.51
N LEU A 72 9.91 3.00 7.60
CA LEU A 72 8.53 2.83 7.16
C LEU A 72 8.06 4.01 6.32
N SER A 73 7.16 3.78 5.37
CA SER A 73 6.53 4.84 4.57
C SER A 73 5.30 5.40 5.27
N LEU A 74 5.16 6.72 5.28
CA LEU A 74 3.91 7.40 5.62
C LEU A 74 2.99 7.44 4.40
N GLN A 75 1.75 7.91 4.56
CA GLN A 75 0.71 7.79 3.52
C GLN A 75 0.37 9.15 2.93
N ASP A 76 0.50 9.28 1.60
CA ASP A 76 0.19 10.52 0.87
C ASP A 76 -1.30 10.87 0.96
N GLU A 77 -2.16 9.88 1.21
CA GLU A 77 -3.60 10.07 1.38
C GLU A 77 -4.02 10.62 2.74
N LEU A 78 -3.08 10.76 3.67
CA LEU A 78 -3.31 11.31 5.01
C LEU A 78 -2.62 12.66 5.15
N SER A 79 -3.24 13.55 5.94
CA SER A 79 -2.59 14.78 6.36
C SER A 79 -1.32 14.48 7.18
N LEU A 80 -0.43 15.46 7.30
CA LEU A 80 0.76 15.32 8.17
C LEU A 80 0.37 15.00 9.62
N GLU A 81 -0.68 15.64 10.14
CA GLU A 81 -1.15 15.40 11.51
C GLU A 81 -1.62 13.95 11.70
N GLU A 82 -2.36 13.40 10.73
CA GLU A 82 -2.80 12.00 10.78
C GLU A 82 -1.64 11.03 10.62
N ASN A 83 -0.68 11.34 9.75
CA ASN A 83 0.57 10.60 9.62
C ASN A 83 1.36 10.55 10.94
N LEU A 84 1.39 11.66 11.69
CA LEU A 84 1.98 11.68 13.04
C LEU A 84 1.19 10.82 14.03
N LYS A 85 -0.16 10.84 13.97
CA LYS A 85 -1.01 10.01 14.83
C LYS A 85 -0.79 8.51 14.58
N ILE A 86 -0.79 8.05 13.32
CA ILE A 86 -0.54 6.64 13.01
C ILE A 86 0.87 6.21 13.42
N LEU A 87 1.86 7.08 13.24
CA LEU A 87 3.24 6.78 13.64
C LEU A 87 3.38 6.66 15.16
N ASN A 88 2.76 7.57 15.91
CA ASN A 88 2.75 7.50 17.36
C ASN A 88 2.01 6.25 17.86
N GLU A 89 0.85 5.92 17.28
CA GLU A 89 0.12 4.69 17.60
C GLU A 89 0.97 3.44 17.32
N PHE A 90 1.71 3.42 16.20
CA PHE A 90 2.64 2.34 15.87
C PHE A 90 3.76 2.22 16.92
N ILE A 91 4.37 3.34 17.31
CA ILE A 91 5.45 3.37 18.30
C ILE A 91 4.93 2.91 19.66
N GLU A 92 3.79 3.43 20.12
CA GLU A 92 3.18 3.04 21.39
C GLU A 92 2.86 1.54 21.44
N LYS A 93 2.25 1.01 20.37
CA LYS A 93 1.84 -0.40 20.29
C LYS A 93 3.02 -1.37 20.22
N ASN A 94 4.10 -1.00 19.52
CA ASN A 94 5.20 -1.94 19.22
C ASN A 94 6.47 -1.71 20.03
N ILE A 95 6.68 -0.51 20.56
CA ILE A 95 7.90 -0.10 21.27
C ILE A 95 7.54 0.39 22.68
N GLY A 96 6.52 1.24 22.78
CA GLY A 96 6.04 1.80 24.04
C GLY A 96 7.10 2.61 24.77
N LYS A 97 6.97 2.68 26.10
CA LYS A 97 7.98 3.28 27.00
C LYS A 97 9.05 2.27 27.44
N ASP A 98 8.93 1.02 27.01
CA ASP A 98 9.83 -0.08 27.38
C ASP A 98 11.23 0.05 26.79
N PHE A 99 11.42 0.86 25.74
CA PHE A 99 12.68 1.01 25.04
C PHE A 99 12.97 2.47 24.70
N TYR A 100 14.26 2.78 24.54
CA TYR A 100 14.71 4.09 24.09
C TYR A 100 14.86 4.14 22.58
N TYR A 101 14.46 5.25 21.98
CA TYR A 101 14.46 5.42 20.55
C TYR A 101 14.60 6.88 20.11
N SER A 102 14.96 7.05 18.85
CA SER A 102 14.89 8.34 18.14
C SER A 102 14.17 8.14 16.82
N VAL A 103 13.27 9.07 16.51
CA VAL A 103 12.45 9.07 15.31
C VAL A 103 12.74 10.33 14.52
N VAL A 104 12.94 10.18 13.22
CA VAL A 104 13.03 11.31 12.29
C VAL A 104 12.12 11.04 11.11
N ILE A 105 11.30 12.04 10.76
CA ILE A 105 10.43 11.99 9.60
C ILE A 105 11.08 12.81 8.50
N HIS A 106 11.33 12.14 7.38
CA HIS A 106 11.83 12.75 6.16
C HIS A 106 10.72 12.90 5.15
N ASP A 107 10.80 13.98 4.38
CA ASP A 107 10.04 14.18 3.18
C ASP A 107 10.94 14.71 2.08
N LYS A 108 10.83 14.06 0.94
CA LYS A 108 11.61 14.40 -0.24
C LYS A 108 10.86 13.94 -1.47
N GLU A 109 11.06 14.63 -2.58
CA GLU A 109 10.52 14.19 -3.85
C GLU A 109 11.07 12.79 -4.19
N SER A 110 10.17 11.94 -4.65
CA SER A 110 10.50 10.61 -5.13
C SER A 110 11.21 10.69 -6.49
N ASN A 111 11.57 9.55 -7.06
CA ASN A 111 12.09 9.51 -8.44
C ASN A 111 11.00 9.87 -9.47
N GLU A 112 9.73 9.86 -9.07
CA GLU A 112 8.60 10.33 -9.86
C GLU A 112 8.28 11.78 -9.45
N LYS A 113 8.35 12.68 -10.43
CA LYS A 113 8.12 14.11 -10.21
C LYS A 113 6.73 14.36 -9.63
N GLY A 114 6.66 15.24 -8.63
CA GLY A 114 5.43 15.61 -7.95
C GLY A 114 4.92 14.59 -6.92
N ILE A 115 5.58 13.43 -6.79
CA ILE A 115 5.25 12.44 -5.75
C ILE A 115 6.24 12.58 -4.61
N GLN A 116 5.74 12.87 -3.42
CA GLN A 116 6.56 12.91 -2.21
C GLN A 116 6.83 11.49 -1.69
N ASN A 117 7.96 11.33 -1.02
CA ASN A 117 8.34 10.10 -0.34
C ASN A 117 8.50 10.39 1.15
N THR A 118 7.37 10.61 1.82
CA THR A 118 7.35 10.85 3.25
C THR A 118 7.57 9.53 4.00
N HIS A 119 8.59 9.47 4.85
CA HIS A 119 8.97 8.24 5.54
C HIS A 119 9.63 8.51 6.89
N ALA A 120 9.53 7.55 7.81
CA ALA A 120 10.13 7.65 9.13
C ALA A 120 11.33 6.70 9.29
N HIS A 121 12.41 7.22 9.88
CA HIS A 121 13.52 6.44 10.40
C HIS A 121 13.40 6.33 11.91
N ILE A 122 13.36 5.11 12.44
CA ILE A 122 13.29 4.84 13.88
C ILE A 122 14.53 4.05 14.29
N MET A 123 15.34 4.61 15.16
CA MET A 123 16.47 3.92 15.79
C MET A 123 16.08 3.50 17.20
N ILE A 124 16.20 2.21 17.53
CA ILE A 124 15.73 1.66 18.81
C ILE A 124 16.88 0.96 19.53
N CYS A 125 17.18 1.41 20.75
CA CYS A 125 18.06 0.69 21.66
C CYS A 125 17.32 -0.52 22.23
N LYS A 126 17.95 -1.70 22.16
CA LYS A 126 17.34 -2.97 22.61
C LYS A 126 17.36 -3.16 24.13
N ARG A 127 17.89 -2.18 24.88
CA ARG A 127 17.94 -2.20 26.35
C ARG A 127 16.60 -1.72 26.89
N LYS A 128 16.03 -2.46 27.83
CA LYS A 128 14.75 -2.14 28.45
C LYS A 128 14.90 -0.99 29.44
N GLU A 129 13.91 -0.11 29.45
CA GLU A 129 13.60 0.75 30.59
C GLU A 129 13.02 -0.12 31.71
N ASP A 130 13.60 -0.05 32.90
CA ASP A 130 13.23 -0.84 34.08
C ASP A 130 13.08 -0.01 35.35
N GLY A 131 13.16 1.33 35.24
CA GLY A 131 13.04 2.28 36.35
C GLY A 131 14.28 2.38 37.23
N ILE A 132 15.35 1.62 36.93
CA ILE A 132 16.59 1.67 37.71
C ILE A 132 17.48 2.78 37.17
N LYS A 133 17.76 3.78 38.02
CA LYS A 133 18.67 4.88 37.72
C LYS A 133 20.10 4.35 37.57
N ARG A 134 20.73 4.68 36.44
CA ARG A 134 22.10 4.26 36.08
C ARG A 134 22.86 5.43 35.50
N THR A 135 24.18 5.47 35.73
CA THR A 135 25.06 6.33 34.93
C THR A 135 25.12 5.80 33.49
N PRO A 136 25.53 6.61 32.50
CA PRO A 136 25.69 6.15 31.12
C PRO A 136 26.58 4.91 31.02
N GLU A 137 27.72 4.91 31.72
CA GLU A 137 28.69 3.81 31.72
C GLU A 137 28.09 2.55 32.34
N GLN A 138 27.33 2.69 33.42
CA GLN A 138 26.64 1.56 34.02
C GLN A 138 25.55 1.02 33.09
N PHE A 139 24.75 1.89 32.48
CA PHE A 139 23.62 1.51 31.63
C PHE A 139 24.03 0.52 30.51
N PHE A 140 25.22 0.71 29.92
CA PHE A 140 25.75 -0.14 28.86
C PHE A 140 26.56 -1.37 29.34
N LYS A 141 26.77 -1.56 30.65
CA LYS A 141 27.36 -2.79 31.19
C LYS A 141 26.48 -4.02 30.90
N ARG A 142 27.05 -5.20 31.14
CA ARG A 142 26.29 -6.45 31.11
C ARG A 142 25.21 -6.42 32.19
N TYR A 143 24.02 -6.90 31.85
CA TYR A 143 22.96 -7.09 32.83
C TYR A 143 23.34 -8.13 33.88
N SER A 144 23.04 -7.83 35.14
CA SER A 144 23.20 -8.73 36.29
C SER A 144 21.83 -9.24 36.70
N SER A 145 21.57 -10.54 36.50
CA SER A 145 20.26 -11.12 36.84
C SER A 145 20.01 -11.24 38.34
N LYS A 146 21.08 -11.38 39.14
CA LYS A 146 21.00 -11.46 40.60
C LYS A 146 20.85 -10.10 41.26
N HIS A 147 21.46 -9.06 40.67
CA HIS A 147 21.51 -7.70 41.21
C HIS A 147 21.36 -6.67 40.07
N PRO A 148 20.16 -6.50 39.49
CA PRO A 148 19.91 -5.61 38.35
C PRO A 148 20.38 -4.15 38.54
N GLU A 149 20.40 -3.68 39.78
CA GLU A 149 20.83 -2.36 40.23
C GLU A 149 22.35 -2.13 40.15
N THR A 150 23.15 -3.21 40.09
CA THR A 150 24.61 -3.13 39.96
C THR A 150 25.10 -3.39 38.53
N GLY A 151 24.23 -3.95 37.69
CA GLY A 151 24.49 -4.23 36.27
C GLY A 151 24.01 -3.11 35.34
N GLY A 152 24.21 -3.33 34.04
CA GLY A 152 23.59 -2.50 33.01
C GLY A 152 22.18 -2.95 32.65
N ALA A 153 21.48 -2.18 31.82
CA ALA A 153 20.09 -2.44 31.46
C ALA A 153 19.94 -3.74 30.64
N LEU A 154 18.86 -4.48 30.87
CA LEU A 154 18.60 -5.76 30.21
C LEU A 154 18.40 -5.57 28.70
N THR A 155 19.16 -6.30 27.89
CA THR A 155 18.87 -6.41 26.45
C THR A 155 17.82 -7.51 26.22
N ASP A 156 16.63 -7.15 25.72
CA ASP A 156 15.56 -8.12 25.45
C ASP A 156 15.82 -8.91 24.15
N ASN A 157 16.80 -9.81 24.20
CA ASN A 157 17.14 -10.64 23.05
C ASN A 157 16.00 -11.61 22.66
N LYS A 158 15.10 -11.97 23.59
CA LYS A 158 13.98 -12.86 23.28
C LYS A 158 13.01 -12.15 22.34
N TYR A 159 12.68 -10.89 22.63
CA TYR A 159 11.85 -10.08 21.76
C TYR A 159 12.57 -9.72 20.45
N TRP A 160 13.79 -9.19 20.52
CA TRP A 160 14.45 -8.61 19.34
C TRP A 160 15.08 -9.62 18.35
N LYS A 161 15.29 -10.87 18.77
CA LYS A 161 15.75 -11.96 17.88
C LYS A 161 14.60 -12.78 17.30
N ASN A 162 13.38 -12.62 17.79
CA ASN A 162 12.24 -13.35 17.28
C ASN A 162 11.77 -12.78 15.93
N LYS A 163 11.65 -13.63 14.91
CA LYS A 163 11.11 -13.24 13.60
C LYS A 163 9.67 -12.73 13.73
N GLN A 164 8.89 -13.28 14.66
CA GLN A 164 7.50 -12.88 14.89
C GLN A 164 7.37 -11.41 15.26
N THR A 165 8.38 -10.83 15.91
CA THR A 165 8.41 -9.40 16.24
C THR A 165 8.31 -8.52 14.99
N LEU A 166 9.04 -8.87 13.92
CA LEU A 166 8.94 -8.16 12.64
C LEU A 166 7.57 -8.36 11.98
N LEU A 167 7.05 -9.58 12.01
CA LEU A 167 5.76 -9.89 11.40
C LEU A 167 4.62 -9.12 12.09
N ASN A 168 4.60 -9.13 13.42
CA ASN A 168 3.64 -8.36 14.21
C ASN A 168 3.75 -6.85 13.94
N MET A 169 4.97 -6.31 13.84
CA MET A 169 5.15 -4.89 13.49
C MET A 169 4.58 -4.58 12.10
N ARG A 170 4.76 -5.47 11.12
CA ARG A 170 4.19 -5.29 9.78
C ARG A 170 2.67 -5.34 9.78
N GLU A 171 2.09 -6.34 10.44
CA GLU A 171 0.64 -6.49 10.57
C GLU A 171 0.03 -5.30 11.31
N ASN A 172 0.66 -4.87 12.42
CA ASN A 172 0.21 -3.69 13.16
C ASN A 172 0.26 -2.43 12.31
N TRP A 173 1.30 -2.23 11.51
CA TRP A 173 1.41 -1.06 10.64
C TRP A 173 0.33 -1.03 9.55
N GLU A 174 0.09 -2.18 8.90
CA GLU A 174 -1.00 -2.35 7.94
C GLU A 174 -2.36 -2.03 8.56
N GLN A 175 -2.65 -2.61 9.73
CA GLN A 175 -3.92 -2.39 10.43
C GLN A 175 -4.14 -0.92 10.79
N ILE A 176 -3.12 -0.26 11.35
CA ILE A 176 -3.21 1.16 11.73
C ILE A 176 -3.53 2.03 10.50
N ILE A 177 -2.79 1.84 9.39
CA ILE A 177 -3.06 2.59 8.15
C ILE A 177 -4.49 2.34 7.66
N ASN A 178 -4.88 1.08 7.52
CA ASN A 178 -6.19 0.72 6.97
C ASN A 178 -7.35 1.24 7.84
N ASN A 179 -7.19 1.25 9.17
CA ASN A 179 -8.15 1.83 10.09
C ASN A 179 -8.32 3.34 9.88
N TYR A 180 -7.24 4.08 9.62
CA TYR A 180 -7.32 5.51 9.34
C TYR A 180 -7.93 5.79 7.96
N PHE A 181 -7.58 4.99 6.95
CA PHE A 181 -8.24 5.08 5.64
C PHE A 181 -9.75 4.85 5.75
N GLU A 182 -10.18 3.87 6.53
CA GLU A 182 -11.61 3.62 6.77
C GLU A 182 -12.28 4.80 7.50
N LYS A 183 -11.69 5.29 8.59
CA LYS A 183 -12.21 6.47 9.32
C LYS A 183 -12.37 7.70 8.43
N ASN A 184 -11.50 7.86 7.44
CA ASN A 184 -11.50 8.99 6.52
C ASN A 184 -12.29 8.73 5.23
N ASN A 185 -13.01 7.61 5.13
CA ASN A 185 -13.72 7.19 3.91
C ASN A 185 -12.83 7.10 2.66
N ILE A 186 -11.54 6.83 2.85
CA ILE A 186 -10.57 6.63 1.78
C ILE A 186 -10.75 5.19 1.27
N LYS A 187 -11.22 5.04 0.02
CA LYS A 187 -11.40 3.75 -0.69
C LYS A 187 -10.06 3.13 -1.15
N LYS A 188 -9.04 3.19 -0.31
CA LYS A 188 -7.74 2.54 -0.51
C LYS A 188 -7.41 1.65 0.68
N ARG A 189 -6.54 0.68 0.42
CA ARG A 189 -5.99 -0.24 1.42
C ARG A 189 -4.52 -0.50 1.11
N VAL A 190 -3.79 -0.86 2.15
CA VAL A 190 -2.43 -1.39 2.09
C VAL A 190 -2.40 -2.83 2.57
N SER A 191 -1.38 -3.59 2.17
CA SER A 191 -1.11 -4.90 2.75
C SER A 191 0.38 -5.20 2.84
N CYS A 192 0.77 -5.84 3.94
CA CYS A 192 2.10 -6.37 4.17
C CYS A 192 2.27 -7.80 3.64
N GLN A 193 1.18 -8.44 3.22
CA GLN A 193 1.15 -9.80 2.70
C GLN A 193 1.76 -9.89 1.30
N SER A 194 2.19 -11.09 0.92
CA SER A 194 2.65 -11.33 -0.45
C SER A 194 1.51 -11.18 -1.46
N LEU A 195 1.82 -10.81 -2.70
CA LEU A 195 0.82 -10.75 -3.79
C LEU A 195 0.04 -12.06 -3.93
N LYS A 196 0.73 -13.20 -3.76
CA LYS A 196 0.11 -14.52 -3.77
C LYS A 196 -0.95 -14.66 -2.69
N THR A 197 -0.62 -14.33 -1.44
CA THR A 197 -1.54 -14.41 -0.30
C THR A 197 -2.73 -13.48 -0.49
N GLN A 198 -2.49 -12.24 -0.91
CA GLN A 198 -3.56 -11.28 -1.20
C GLN A 198 -4.49 -11.79 -2.29
N ARG A 199 -3.95 -12.41 -3.35
CA ARG A 199 -4.74 -13.00 -4.44
C ARG A 199 -5.60 -14.16 -3.95
N GLU A 200 -5.04 -15.06 -3.14
CA GLU A 200 -5.78 -16.18 -2.54
C GLU A 200 -6.94 -15.69 -1.66
N GLU A 201 -6.74 -14.61 -0.91
CA GLU A 201 -7.77 -13.97 -0.10
C GLU A 201 -8.85 -13.31 -0.97
N ALA A 202 -8.46 -12.56 -2.00
CA ALA A 202 -9.38 -11.94 -2.95
C ALA A 202 -10.30 -12.99 -3.61
N LEU A 203 -9.74 -14.13 -4.03
CA LEU A 203 -10.52 -15.24 -4.59
C LEU A 203 -11.52 -15.83 -3.59
N LYS A 204 -11.13 -15.99 -2.31
CA LYS A 204 -12.04 -16.47 -1.25
C LYS A 204 -13.19 -15.50 -0.99
N ASN A 205 -12.96 -14.22 -1.16
CA ASN A 205 -13.94 -13.15 -0.96
C ASN A 205 -14.75 -12.85 -2.24
N ASN A 206 -14.59 -13.62 -3.33
CA ASN A 206 -15.19 -13.38 -4.65
C ASN A 206 -14.81 -12.02 -5.27
N GLU A 207 -13.66 -11.44 -4.90
CA GLU A 207 -13.11 -10.22 -5.49
C GLU A 207 -12.26 -10.58 -6.72
N PHE A 208 -12.90 -11.08 -7.79
CA PHE A 208 -12.20 -11.66 -8.95
C PHE A 208 -11.33 -10.65 -9.70
N GLU A 209 -11.82 -9.42 -9.89
CA GLU A 209 -11.10 -8.33 -10.55
C GLU A 209 -9.83 -7.97 -9.78
N LYS A 210 -9.92 -7.94 -8.44
CA LYS A 210 -8.78 -7.70 -7.55
C LYS A 210 -7.79 -8.87 -7.59
N ALA A 211 -8.28 -10.11 -7.61
CA ALA A 211 -7.43 -11.29 -7.73
C ALA A 211 -6.62 -11.27 -9.04
N GLU A 212 -7.23 -10.81 -10.13
CA GLU A 212 -6.57 -10.69 -11.43
C GLU A 212 -5.58 -9.51 -11.49
N MET A 213 -5.87 -8.40 -10.80
CA MET A 213 -4.93 -7.29 -10.60
C MET A 213 -3.68 -7.72 -9.81
N LEU A 214 -3.86 -8.58 -8.82
CA LEU A 214 -2.78 -9.13 -7.98
C LEU A 214 -1.98 -10.25 -8.67
N ASN A 215 -2.49 -10.81 -9.76
CA ASN A 215 -1.83 -11.85 -10.55
C ASN A 215 -0.71 -11.27 -11.41
N ARG A 216 0.41 -10.92 -10.78
CA ARG A 216 1.59 -10.32 -11.42
C ARG A 216 2.87 -10.57 -10.62
N PRO A 217 4.06 -10.46 -11.25
CA PRO A 217 5.32 -10.49 -10.51
C PRO A 217 5.44 -9.32 -9.52
N ALA A 218 6.22 -9.54 -8.46
CA ALA A 218 6.57 -8.50 -7.50
C ALA A 218 7.63 -7.57 -8.09
N GLN A 219 7.41 -6.26 -8.00
CA GLN A 219 8.36 -5.25 -8.41
C GLN A 219 9.51 -5.19 -7.39
N ASN A 220 10.67 -5.75 -7.73
CA ASN A 220 11.83 -5.81 -6.82
C ASN A 220 13.14 -5.65 -7.61
N ILE A 221 14.07 -4.92 -7.04
CA ILE A 221 15.46 -4.78 -7.51
C ILE A 221 16.37 -4.46 -6.32
N GLU A 222 17.62 -4.89 -6.36
CA GLU A 222 18.59 -4.52 -5.34
C GLU A 222 18.85 -3.01 -5.36
N GLY A 223 18.51 -2.32 -4.27
CA GLY A 223 18.55 -0.85 -4.24
C GLY A 223 19.93 -0.19 -4.43
N TYR A 224 21.03 -0.95 -4.44
CA TYR A 224 22.34 -0.41 -4.81
C TYR A 224 22.47 -0.21 -6.33
N ILE A 225 21.75 -1.00 -7.13
CA ILE A 225 21.74 -0.89 -8.60
C ILE A 225 21.14 0.45 -9.01
N LEU A 226 20.01 0.83 -8.39
CA LEU A 226 19.32 2.11 -8.61
C LEU A 226 20.12 3.36 -8.18
N LYS A 227 21.25 3.18 -7.49
CA LYS A 227 22.10 4.29 -6.99
C LYS A 227 23.39 4.46 -7.78
N LYS A 228 23.70 3.53 -8.69
CA LYS A 228 24.90 3.63 -9.53
C LYS A 228 24.66 4.63 -10.66
N ASP A 229 25.73 5.30 -11.06
CA ASP A 229 25.73 6.02 -12.33
C ASP A 229 25.57 5.04 -13.48
N GLU A 230 24.88 5.45 -14.54
CA GLU A 230 24.58 4.58 -15.70
C GLU A 230 25.84 3.97 -16.35
N LYS A 231 26.93 4.74 -16.37
CA LYS A 231 28.25 4.33 -16.88
C LYS A 231 28.89 3.17 -16.09
N ASP A 232 28.51 3.00 -14.82
CA ASP A 232 29.08 2.02 -13.89
C ASP A 232 28.22 0.75 -13.77
N LEU A 233 27.12 0.69 -14.53
CA LEU A 233 26.24 -0.47 -14.60
C LEU A 233 26.85 -1.54 -15.52
N THR A 234 26.94 -2.77 -15.01
CA THR A 234 27.21 -3.95 -15.83
C THR A 234 26.01 -4.28 -16.73
N ASP A 235 26.22 -5.03 -17.80
CA ASP A 235 25.12 -5.43 -18.71
C ASP A 235 24.02 -6.21 -17.97
N LYS A 236 24.39 -7.06 -17.02
CA LYS A 236 23.42 -7.77 -16.14
C LYS A 236 22.63 -6.84 -15.24
N GLU A 237 23.23 -5.73 -14.78
CA GLU A 237 22.52 -4.75 -13.96
C GLU A 237 21.58 -3.89 -14.81
N LYS A 238 21.92 -3.62 -16.08
CA LYS A 238 21.03 -2.95 -17.03
C LYS A 238 19.81 -3.81 -17.35
N GLU A 239 20.02 -5.10 -17.63
CA GLU A 239 18.94 -6.08 -17.85
C GLU A 239 17.97 -6.13 -16.65
N LYS A 240 18.51 -6.13 -15.42
CA LYS A 240 17.69 -6.05 -14.20
C LYS A 240 16.88 -4.75 -14.08
N ILE A 241 17.44 -3.61 -14.53
CA ILE A 241 16.72 -2.33 -14.52
C ILE A 241 15.58 -2.36 -15.55
N GLU A 242 15.84 -2.92 -16.73
CA GLU A 242 14.82 -3.12 -17.77
C GLU A 242 13.67 -4.00 -17.27
N GLU A 243 13.98 -5.18 -16.71
CA GLU A 243 12.98 -6.07 -16.10
C GLU A 243 12.19 -5.38 -14.97
N TYR A 244 12.88 -4.60 -14.12
CA TYR A 244 12.24 -3.83 -13.06
C TYR A 244 11.24 -2.78 -13.61
N ASN A 245 11.57 -2.11 -14.71
CA ASN A 245 10.71 -1.14 -15.36
C ASN A 245 9.52 -1.81 -16.07
N ASP A 246 9.74 -2.93 -16.76
CA ASP A 246 8.67 -3.69 -17.40
C ASP A 246 7.64 -4.18 -16.35
N ILE A 247 8.11 -4.69 -15.21
CA ILE A 247 7.23 -5.10 -14.11
C ILE A 247 6.49 -3.89 -13.50
N LYS A 248 7.13 -2.72 -13.44
CA LYS A 248 6.50 -1.48 -12.97
C LYS A 248 5.36 -1.04 -13.89
N ASP A 249 5.59 -1.08 -15.19
CA ASP A 249 4.59 -0.69 -16.20
C ASP A 249 3.44 -1.70 -16.24
N TYR A 250 3.76 -3.00 -16.21
CA TYR A 250 2.76 -4.07 -16.13
C TYR A 250 1.88 -3.95 -14.88
N ARG A 251 2.49 -3.64 -13.73
CA ARG A 251 1.76 -3.33 -12.50
C ARG A 251 0.82 -2.14 -12.69
N SER A 252 1.28 -1.05 -13.28
CA SER A 252 0.50 0.17 -13.46
C SER A 252 -0.71 -0.07 -14.37
N LEU A 253 -0.53 -0.84 -15.44
CA LEU A 253 -1.61 -1.28 -16.33
C LEU A 253 -2.64 -2.15 -15.59
N LYS A 254 -2.20 -3.12 -14.79
CA LYS A 254 -3.09 -3.96 -13.97
C LYS A 254 -3.89 -3.13 -12.96
N GLU A 255 -3.27 -2.15 -12.30
CA GLU A 255 -3.96 -1.25 -11.37
C GLU A 255 -4.97 -0.34 -12.10
N LEU A 256 -4.65 0.13 -13.31
CA LEU A 256 -5.57 0.92 -14.14
C LEU A 256 -6.78 0.10 -14.58
N VAL A 257 -6.58 -1.11 -15.12
CA VAL A 257 -7.67 -2.01 -15.53
C VAL A 257 -8.63 -2.26 -14.37
N TYR A 258 -8.09 -2.60 -13.20
CA TYR A 258 -8.88 -2.79 -11.99
C TYR A 258 -9.70 -1.55 -11.62
N SER A 259 -9.10 -0.35 -11.68
CA SER A 259 -9.81 0.89 -11.37
C SER A 259 -10.97 1.17 -12.33
N LEU A 260 -10.80 0.87 -13.63
CA LEU A 260 -11.82 1.04 -14.65
C LEU A 260 -12.96 0.03 -14.48
N GLU A 261 -12.64 -1.21 -14.11
CA GLU A 261 -13.64 -2.24 -13.81
C GLU A 261 -14.51 -1.84 -12.60
N LEU A 262 -13.90 -1.30 -11.54
CA LEU A 262 -14.64 -0.76 -10.40
C LEU A 262 -15.55 0.42 -10.79
N GLN A 263 -15.03 1.38 -11.57
CA GLN A 263 -15.82 2.53 -12.03
C GLN A 263 -17.00 2.09 -12.90
N ARG A 264 -16.78 1.11 -13.77
CA ARG A 264 -17.84 0.54 -14.60
C ARG A 264 -18.93 -0.11 -13.74
N ALA A 265 -18.55 -0.91 -12.74
CA ALA A 265 -19.50 -1.54 -11.83
C ALA A 265 -20.29 -0.50 -11.01
N GLU A 266 -19.63 0.56 -10.52
CA GLU A 266 -20.29 1.67 -9.82
C GLU A 266 -21.31 2.39 -10.73
N TYR A 267 -20.96 2.61 -12.01
CA TYR A 267 -21.86 3.22 -12.98
C TYR A 267 -23.07 2.32 -13.30
N GLU A 268 -22.84 1.03 -13.56
CA GLU A 268 -23.92 0.06 -13.83
C GLU A 268 -24.89 -0.03 -12.64
N LEU A 269 -24.37 -0.01 -11.41
CA LEU A 269 -25.20 0.01 -10.20
C LEU A 269 -26.04 1.30 -10.12
N ALA A 270 -25.45 2.46 -10.38
CA ALA A 270 -26.16 3.74 -10.34
C ALA A 270 -27.28 3.84 -11.40
N GLU A 271 -27.08 3.28 -12.59
CA GLU A 271 -28.12 3.19 -13.62
C GLU A 271 -29.27 2.26 -13.21
N LEU A 272 -28.94 1.09 -12.64
CA LEU A 272 -29.95 0.16 -12.10
C LEU A 272 -30.77 0.79 -10.96
N GLU A 273 -30.14 1.57 -10.08
CA GLU A 273 -30.84 2.31 -9.03
C GLU A 273 -31.81 3.34 -9.60
N LYS A 274 -31.41 4.10 -10.64
CA LYS A 274 -32.31 5.04 -11.33
C LYS A 274 -33.50 4.33 -11.96
N GLU A 275 -33.26 3.22 -12.67
CA GLU A 275 -34.34 2.41 -13.25
C GLU A 275 -35.30 1.90 -12.18
N ASN A 276 -34.79 1.44 -11.04
CA ASN A 276 -35.61 0.96 -9.95
C ASN A 276 -36.46 2.09 -9.34
N VAL A 277 -35.92 3.30 -9.18
CA VAL A 277 -36.69 4.46 -8.70
C VAL A 277 -37.81 4.85 -9.67
N VAL A 278 -37.56 4.77 -10.99
CA VAL A 278 -38.60 5.00 -12.01
C VAL A 278 -39.70 3.95 -11.90
N LYS A 279 -39.33 2.66 -11.87
CA LYS A 279 -40.27 1.54 -11.70
C LYS A 279 -41.06 1.64 -10.39
N GLU A 280 -40.45 2.06 -9.30
CA GLU A 280 -41.12 2.28 -8.01
C GLU A 280 -42.13 3.44 -8.04
N LYS A 281 -41.81 4.53 -8.77
CA LYS A 281 -42.73 5.66 -8.97
C LYS A 281 -43.91 5.26 -9.86
N GLU A 282 -43.66 4.47 -10.90
CA GLU A 282 -44.70 3.90 -11.77
C GLU A 282 -45.63 2.95 -10.98
N LEU A 283 -45.07 2.13 -10.08
CA LEU A 283 -45.85 1.27 -9.19
C LEU A 283 -46.70 2.05 -8.18
N LYS A 284 -46.19 3.17 -7.64
CA LYS A 284 -46.89 3.98 -6.63
C LYS A 284 -47.96 4.92 -7.22
N ASN A 285 -47.87 5.29 -8.49
CA ASN A 285 -48.79 6.23 -9.14
C ASN A 285 -50.06 5.59 -9.72
N GLY A 286 -50.30 4.29 -9.52
CA GLY A 286 -51.61 3.67 -9.67
C GLY A 286 -52.24 3.78 -11.07
N ASN A 287 -51.91 2.84 -11.96
CA ASN A 287 -52.75 2.56 -13.15
C ASN A 287 -52.79 1.09 -13.58
N ILE A 288 -52.46 0.17 -12.67
CA ILE A 288 -52.41 -1.27 -12.94
C ILE A 288 -53.80 -1.87 -13.25
N PHE A 289 -54.91 -1.22 -12.88
CA PHE A 289 -56.26 -1.73 -13.14
C PHE A 289 -56.80 -1.42 -14.55
N ALA A 290 -56.32 -0.37 -15.22
CA ALA A 290 -56.78 -0.01 -16.57
C ALA A 290 -55.99 -0.77 -17.66
N GLU A 291 -54.68 -0.94 -17.49
CA GLU A 291 -53.81 -1.60 -18.47
C GLU A 291 -54.05 -3.11 -18.61
N ILE A 292 -54.59 -3.78 -17.58
CA ILE A 292 -54.95 -5.20 -17.69
C ILE A 292 -56.12 -5.39 -18.67
N PHE A 293 -57.04 -4.41 -18.75
CA PHE A 293 -58.19 -4.48 -19.64
C PHE A 293 -57.82 -4.16 -21.10
N ASP A 294 -56.95 -3.17 -21.31
CA ASP A 294 -56.46 -2.81 -22.66
C ASP A 294 -55.47 -3.84 -23.23
N ASN A 295 -54.63 -4.46 -22.40
CA ASN A 295 -53.73 -5.54 -22.85
C ASN A 295 -54.49 -6.80 -23.30
N ALA A 296 -55.68 -7.06 -22.75
CA ALA A 296 -56.53 -8.16 -23.22
C ALA A 296 -57.07 -7.92 -24.64
N GLN A 297 -57.38 -6.66 -24.99
CA GLN A 297 -57.78 -6.29 -26.35
C GLN A 297 -56.60 -6.28 -27.32
N ASN A 298 -55.41 -5.83 -26.89
CA ASN A 298 -54.22 -5.81 -27.73
C ASN A 298 -53.67 -7.22 -28.04
N LEU A 299 -53.74 -8.17 -27.08
CA LEU A 299 -53.36 -9.57 -27.33
C LEU A 299 -54.24 -10.23 -28.41
N PHE A 300 -55.53 -9.87 -28.44
CA PHE A 300 -56.46 -10.37 -29.45
C PHE A 300 -56.10 -9.83 -30.85
N MET A 301 -55.74 -8.55 -30.97
CA MET A 301 -55.30 -7.94 -32.23
C MET A 301 -53.94 -8.45 -32.72
N MET A 302 -52.98 -8.66 -31.80
CA MET A 302 -51.66 -9.25 -32.13
C MET A 302 -51.78 -10.70 -32.62
N SER A 303 -52.78 -11.46 -32.17
CA SER A 303 -53.03 -12.82 -32.64
C SER A 303 -53.50 -12.87 -34.11
N ILE A 304 -54.18 -11.81 -34.57
CA ILE A 304 -54.60 -11.62 -35.97
C ILE A 304 -53.39 -11.23 -36.84
N GLU A 305 -52.53 -10.31 -36.36
CA GLU A 305 -51.33 -9.87 -37.08
C GLU A 305 -50.25 -10.96 -37.18
N LYS A 306 -50.06 -11.77 -36.14
CA LYS A 306 -49.13 -12.91 -36.15
C LYS A 306 -49.48 -13.91 -37.25
N LYS A 307 -50.78 -14.19 -37.46
CA LYS A 307 -51.28 -15.06 -38.53
C LYS A 307 -51.03 -14.48 -39.93
N SER A 308 -50.93 -13.15 -40.05
CA SER A 308 -50.56 -12.44 -41.29
C SER A 308 -49.05 -12.37 -41.55
N LEU A 309 -48.22 -12.44 -40.50
CA LEU A 309 -46.75 -12.40 -40.58
C LEU A 309 -46.14 -13.79 -40.81
N GLU A 310 -46.75 -14.86 -40.30
CA GLU A 310 -46.35 -16.25 -40.57
C GLU A 310 -46.51 -16.62 -42.06
N GLU A 311 -47.45 -15.98 -42.78
CA GLU A 311 -47.56 -16.04 -44.26
C GLU A 311 -46.41 -15.32 -45.01
N LYS A 312 -45.71 -14.38 -44.36
CA LYS A 312 -44.66 -13.54 -44.96
C LYS A 312 -43.24 -14.03 -44.73
N LEU A 313 -43.03 -14.97 -43.81
CA LEU A 313 -41.69 -15.48 -43.43
C LEU A 313 -41.18 -16.64 -44.30
N SER A 314 -41.83 -16.92 -45.43
CA SER A 314 -41.39 -17.91 -46.43
C SER A 314 -40.51 -17.25 -47.49
N ASN A 315 -39.25 -16.93 -47.17
CA ASN A 315 -38.13 -16.99 -48.12
C ASN A 315 -36.77 -16.70 -47.46
N ASP A 316 -35.76 -17.45 -47.90
CA ASP A 316 -34.48 -17.72 -47.26
C ASP A 316 -33.30 -16.93 -47.87
N GLU A 317 -32.17 -17.00 -47.17
CA GLU A 317 -30.77 -16.81 -47.63
C GLU A 317 -30.11 -15.41 -47.50
N PHE A 318 -29.16 -15.23 -46.56
CA PHE A 318 -27.73 -15.47 -46.84
C PHE A 318 -26.82 -15.22 -45.60
N LEU A 319 -25.97 -16.21 -45.30
CA LEU A 319 -24.88 -16.22 -44.32
C LEU A 319 -23.52 -16.33 -45.05
N ARG A 320 -22.41 -15.92 -44.39
CA ARG A 320 -20.94 -16.16 -44.64
C ARG A 320 -20.17 -14.91 -45.14
N LYS A 321 -18.91 -14.59 -44.76
CA LYS A 321 -17.87 -15.25 -43.92
C LYS A 321 -16.72 -14.28 -43.55
N SER A 322 -15.99 -14.66 -42.50
CA SER A 322 -14.64 -14.29 -42.01
C SER A 322 -13.49 -14.07 -43.01
N ALA A 323 -12.62 -13.08 -42.73
CA ALA A 323 -11.15 -13.14 -42.88
C ALA A 323 -10.46 -12.05 -42.02
N ILE A 324 -9.24 -12.32 -41.52
CA ILE A 324 -8.39 -11.46 -40.64
C ILE A 324 -8.60 -11.67 -39.13
N ARG A 325 -8.62 -12.95 -38.75
CA ARG A 325 -7.88 -13.44 -37.58
C ARG A 325 -6.52 -13.90 -38.10
N GLU A 326 -5.48 -13.09 -37.97
CA GLU A 326 -4.09 -13.58 -37.98
C GLU A 326 -3.14 -12.43 -37.60
N LEU A 327 -3.04 -12.16 -36.29
CA LEU A 327 -1.80 -12.02 -35.51
C LEU A 327 -2.09 -11.28 -34.19
N ASN A 328 -2.00 -12.03 -33.09
CA ASN A 328 -2.26 -11.69 -31.68
C ASN A 328 -3.73 -11.49 -31.24
N LYS A 329 -4.31 -12.57 -30.69
CA LYS A 329 -5.70 -12.63 -30.20
C LYS A 329 -5.99 -11.69 -29.02
N GLU A 330 -5.02 -11.46 -28.12
CA GLU A 330 -5.22 -10.57 -26.97
C GLU A 330 -5.30 -9.09 -27.40
N TYR A 331 -4.55 -8.68 -28.43
CA TYR A 331 -4.57 -7.29 -28.92
C TYR A 331 -5.89 -6.96 -29.62
N GLY A 332 -6.42 -7.87 -30.44
CA GLY A 332 -7.70 -7.67 -31.11
C GLY A 332 -8.88 -7.57 -30.14
N GLU A 333 -8.85 -8.30 -29.03
CA GLU A 333 -9.88 -8.21 -27.99
C GLU A 333 -9.80 -6.89 -27.21
N ILE A 334 -8.59 -6.38 -26.97
CA ILE A 334 -8.37 -5.08 -26.31
C ILE A 334 -8.74 -3.92 -27.22
N GLU A 335 -8.36 -3.94 -28.51
CA GLU A 335 -8.75 -2.92 -29.49
C GLU A 335 -10.26 -2.89 -29.68
N LEU A 336 -10.92 -4.05 -29.77
CA LEU A 336 -12.39 -4.13 -29.81
C LEU A 336 -13.03 -3.54 -28.55
N LYS A 337 -12.46 -3.78 -27.37
CA LYS A 337 -12.98 -3.22 -26.12
C LYS A 337 -12.81 -1.71 -26.06
N ILE A 338 -11.68 -1.17 -26.53
CA ILE A 338 -11.41 0.27 -26.60
C ILE A 338 -12.30 0.94 -27.65
N ASP A 339 -12.51 0.32 -28.81
CA ASP A 339 -13.31 0.88 -29.91
C ASP A 339 -14.82 0.88 -29.56
N VAL A 340 -15.30 -0.13 -28.82
CA VAL A 340 -16.67 -0.16 -28.27
C VAL A 340 -16.86 0.95 -27.23
N LEU A 341 -15.90 1.12 -26.31
CA LEU A 341 -16.00 2.13 -25.26
C LEU A 341 -15.79 3.58 -25.75
N SER A 342 -15.10 3.78 -26.88
CA SER A 342 -14.85 5.11 -27.46
C SER A 342 -15.93 5.57 -28.44
N LYS A 343 -16.67 4.66 -29.08
CA LYS A 343 -17.84 4.99 -29.90
C LYS A 343 -19.04 5.52 -29.09
N ASP A 344 -19.17 5.16 -27.82
CA ASP A 344 -20.15 5.75 -26.91
C ASP A 344 -19.88 7.22 -26.59
N LYS A 345 -18.63 7.70 -26.76
CA LYS A 345 -18.28 9.12 -26.58
C LYS A 345 -18.78 10.03 -27.71
N ASN A 346 -19.03 9.48 -28.91
CA ASN A 346 -19.37 10.27 -30.10
C ASN A 346 -20.83 10.14 -30.55
N SER A 347 -21.69 9.39 -29.84
CA SER A 347 -23.12 9.32 -30.19
C SER A 347 -24.01 10.27 -29.39
N LYS A 348 -23.57 10.83 -28.25
CA LYS A 348 -24.27 11.89 -27.51
C LYS A 348 -23.31 12.76 -26.68
N PHE A 349 -22.91 13.90 -27.25
CA PHE A 349 -22.66 15.13 -26.50
C PHE A 349 -23.74 16.14 -26.86
#